data_AF-A0A1H8VTR6-F1
#
_entry.id   AF-A0A1H8VTR6-F1
#
_cell.length_a   1.000
_cell.length_b   1.000
_cell.length_c   1.000
_cell.angle_alpha   90.00
_cell.angle_beta   90.00
_cell.angle_gamma   90.00
#
_symmetry.space_group_name_H-M   'P 1'
#
loop_
_entity.id
_entity.type
_entity.pdbx_description
1 polymer ?
#
loop_
_entity_poly.entity_id
_entity_poly.type
_entity_poly.pdbx_seq_one_letter_code
_entity_poly.pdbx_strand_id
1 'polypeptide(L)'
;MASTMVTSGTVTHRVDQLVKAGLVERIRNPDDGRGFLISLTAQGHELIDQAVTAHVEAQAELVAVLTDEQRAQLDDLLRQFLHGLEQS
;
A
#
# COMPACT_ATOMS: atom_id res chain seq x y z
N MET A 1 -12.49 -1.26 -10.32
CA MET A 1 -11.92 -0.60 -9.13
C MET A 1 -12.00 -1.57 -7.98
N ALA A 2 -10.92 -2.30 -7.72
CA ALA A 2 -10.85 -3.31 -6.67
C ALA A 2 -11.10 -2.63 -5.31
N SER A 3 -12.29 -2.82 -4.75
CA SER A 3 -12.57 -2.48 -3.37
C SER A 3 -11.69 -3.38 -2.53
N THR A 4 -10.61 -2.84 -1.94
CA THR A 4 -9.88 -3.53 -0.87
C THR A 4 -10.95 -4.05 0.10
N MET A 5 -10.92 -5.33 0.48
CA MET A 5 -11.91 -5.97 1.35
C MET A 5 -11.88 -5.36 2.78
N VAL A 6 -12.21 -4.08 2.90
CA VAL A 6 -12.11 -3.25 4.09
C VAL A 6 -13.36 -2.39 4.11
N THR A 7 -14.19 -2.58 5.13
CA THR A 7 -15.39 -1.75 5.31
C THR A 7 -14.98 -0.31 5.66
N SER A 8 -15.78 0.68 5.24
CA SER A 8 -15.51 2.11 5.49
C SER A 8 -15.25 2.43 6.98
N GLY A 9 -15.96 1.77 7.90
CA GLY A 9 -15.74 1.92 9.35
C GLY A 9 -14.36 1.44 9.82
N THR A 10 -13.81 0.40 9.22
CA THR A 10 -12.45 -0.09 9.49
C THR A 10 -11.39 0.91 9.02
N VAL A 11 -11.64 1.61 7.91
CA VAL A 11 -10.72 2.63 7.38
C VAL A 11 -10.66 3.84 8.31
N THR A 12 -11.80 4.36 8.78
CA THR A 12 -11.83 5.49 9.72
C THR A 12 -11.07 5.19 11.00
N HIS A 13 -11.31 4.01 11.61
CA HIS A 13 -10.61 3.60 12.81
C HIS A 13 -9.09 3.48 12.58
N ARG A 14 -8.67 2.92 11.43
CA ARG A 14 -7.25 2.85 11.06
C ARG A 14 -6.63 4.24 10.90
N VAL A 15 -7.32 5.16 10.25
CA VAL A 15 -6.85 6.55 10.10
C VAL A 15 -6.73 7.23 11.47
N ASP A 16 -7.70 7.09 12.36
CA ASP A 16 -7.63 7.66 13.71
C ASP A 16 -6.41 7.15 14.49
N GLN A 17 -6.11 5.85 14.38
CA GLN A 17 -4.94 5.26 15.02
C GLN A 17 -3.63 5.81 14.44
N LEU A 18 -3.55 6.01 13.12
CA LEU A 18 -2.39 6.59 12.47
C LEU A 18 -2.20 8.08 12.82
N VAL A 19 -3.29 8.83 12.97
CA VAL A 19 -3.26 10.23 13.45
C VAL A 19 -2.75 10.26 14.89
N LYS A 20 -3.28 9.38 15.75
CA LYS A 20 -2.84 9.27 17.15
C LYS A 20 -1.36 8.88 17.27
N ALA A 21 -0.84 8.11 16.31
CA ALA A 21 0.57 7.75 16.23
C ALA A 21 1.46 8.84 15.61
N GLY A 22 0.89 9.95 15.13
CA GLY A 22 1.64 11.04 14.50
C GLY A 22 2.12 10.75 13.07
N LEU A 23 1.65 9.67 12.45
CA LEU A 23 2.11 9.21 11.14
C LEU A 23 1.32 9.82 9.98
N VAL A 24 0.08 10.22 10.22
CA VAL A 24 -0.77 10.92 9.23
C VAL A 24 -1.46 12.12 9.88
N GLU A 25 -1.89 13.06 9.07
CA GLU A 25 -2.65 14.23 9.48
C GLU A 25 -3.92 14.42 8.64
N ARG A 26 -4.90 15.10 9.24
CA ARG A 26 -6.16 15.49 8.59
C ARG A 26 -6.08 16.93 8.14
N ILE A 27 -6.03 17.13 6.84
CA ILE A 27 -6.02 18.45 6.22
C ILE A 27 -7.44 18.76 5.77
N ARG A 28 -7.97 19.93 6.12
CA ARG A 28 -9.30 20.32 5.66
C ARG A 28 -9.27 20.45 4.13
N ASN A 29 -10.22 19.81 3.44
CA ASN A 29 -10.25 19.88 1.99
C ASN A 29 -10.54 21.33 1.56
N PRO A 30 -9.63 21.99 0.80
CA PRO A 30 -9.81 23.36 0.35
C PRO A 30 -10.96 23.52 -0.66
N ASP A 31 -11.34 22.44 -1.36
CA ASP A 31 -12.33 22.46 -2.44
C ASP A 31 -13.75 22.01 -2.02
N ASP A 32 -13.87 21.24 -0.92
CA ASP A 32 -15.14 20.87 -0.30
C ASP A 32 -14.99 20.89 1.22
N GLY A 33 -15.43 21.99 1.85
CA GLY A 33 -15.21 22.27 3.28
C GLY A 33 -15.83 21.28 4.28
N ARG A 34 -16.52 20.24 3.78
CA ARG A 34 -17.12 19.15 4.56
C ARG A 34 -16.20 17.91 4.67
N GLY A 35 -15.16 17.81 3.84
CA GLY A 35 -14.23 16.68 3.82
C GLY A 35 -12.85 16.97 4.42
N PHE A 36 -12.13 15.89 4.78
CA PHE A 36 -10.72 15.95 5.13
C PHE A 36 -9.91 15.13 4.12
N LEU A 37 -8.77 15.66 3.71
CA LEU A 37 -7.70 14.93 3.05
C LEU A 37 -6.82 14.29 4.13
N ILE A 38 -6.38 13.06 3.89
CA ILE A 38 -5.42 12.37 4.76
C ILE A 38 -4.05 12.46 4.07
N SER A 39 -3.06 12.99 4.78
CA SER A 39 -1.68 13.07 4.29
C SER A 39 -0.73 12.38 5.27
N LEU A 40 0.37 11.84 4.77
CA LEU A 40 1.49 11.42 5.64
C LEU A 40 2.14 12.66 6.27
N THR A 41 2.59 12.51 7.51
CA THR A 41 3.50 13.47 8.13
C THR A 41 4.93 13.17 7.71
N ALA A 42 5.89 14.04 8.02
CA ALA A 42 7.31 13.76 7.80
C ALA A 42 7.76 12.44 8.47
N GLN A 43 7.28 12.17 9.69
CA GLN A 43 7.53 10.90 10.38
C GLN A 43 6.87 9.72 9.67
N GLY A 44 5.66 9.91 9.15
CA GLY A 44 4.98 8.90 8.33
C GLY A 44 5.75 8.56 7.07
N HIS A 45 6.32 9.57 6.40
CA HIS A 45 7.19 9.39 5.23
C HIS A 45 8.46 8.60 5.58
N GLU A 46 9.16 8.98 6.64
CA GLU A 46 10.36 8.25 7.06
C GLU A 46 10.07 6.78 7.39
N LEU A 47 8.96 6.51 8.07
CA LEU A 47 8.56 5.15 8.39
C LEU A 47 8.22 4.32 7.15
N ILE A 48 7.47 4.90 6.19
CA ILE A 48 7.11 4.16 4.98
C ILE A 48 8.35 3.90 4.12
N ASP A 49 9.30 4.83 4.05
CA ASP A 49 10.55 4.64 3.31
C ASP A 49 11.37 3.48 3.87
N GLN A 50 11.48 3.38 5.20
CA GLN A 50 12.14 2.26 5.87
C GLN A 50 11.42 0.93 5.62
N ALA A 51 10.09 0.92 5.78
CA ALA A 51 9.29 -0.28 5.61
C ALA A 51 9.30 -0.79 4.15
N VAL A 52 9.20 0.11 3.18
CA VAL A 52 9.26 -0.21 1.75
C VAL A 52 10.65 -0.74 1.38
N THR A 53 11.71 -0.10 1.86
CA THR A 53 13.08 -0.56 1.63
C THR A 53 13.27 -2.00 2.11
N ALA A 54 12.92 -2.27 3.37
CA ALA A 54 13.03 -3.62 3.95
C ALA A 54 12.15 -4.64 3.19
N HIS A 55 10.97 -4.22 2.72
CA HIS A 55 10.09 -5.07 1.93
C HIS A 55 10.71 -5.45 0.58
N VAL A 56 11.28 -4.47 -0.13
CA VAL A 56 11.94 -4.68 -1.43
C VAL A 56 13.17 -5.56 -1.28
N GLU A 57 13.98 -5.36 -0.24
CA GLU A 57 15.14 -6.21 0.05
C GLU A 57 14.72 -7.66 0.29
N ALA A 58 13.71 -7.90 1.15
CA ALA A 58 13.19 -9.23 1.41
C ALA A 58 12.62 -9.88 0.14
N GLN A 59 11.91 -9.11 -0.70
CA GLN A 59 11.44 -9.61 -2.00
C GLN A 59 12.60 -9.98 -2.92
N ALA A 60 13.63 -9.15 -3.01
CA ALA A 60 14.80 -9.41 -3.84
C ALA A 60 15.53 -10.71 -3.42
N GLU A 61 15.64 -10.98 -2.13
CA GLU A 61 16.19 -12.24 -1.60
C GLU A 61 15.34 -13.45 -1.99
N LEU A 62 14.01 -13.36 -1.89
CA LEU A 62 13.11 -14.46 -2.23
C LEU A 62 13.24 -14.87 -3.70
N VAL A 63 13.41 -13.90 -4.60
CA VAL A 63 13.57 -14.18 -6.03
C VAL A 63 15.03 -14.41 -6.43
N ALA A 64 16.01 -14.19 -5.53
CA ALA A 64 17.45 -14.33 -5.77
C ALA A 64 17.86 -15.70 -6.34
N VAL A 65 17.12 -16.76 -5.98
CA VAL A 65 17.35 -18.14 -6.42
C VAL A 65 16.97 -18.41 -7.88
N LEU A 66 16.26 -17.48 -8.52
CA LEU A 66 15.75 -17.60 -9.89
C LEU A 66 16.68 -16.90 -10.89
N THR A 67 16.89 -17.54 -12.03
CA THR A 67 17.51 -16.90 -13.20
C THR A 67 16.60 -15.83 -13.79
N ASP A 68 17.14 -14.96 -14.63
CA ASP A 68 16.36 -13.89 -15.30
C ASP A 68 15.20 -14.46 -16.13
N GLU A 69 15.42 -15.59 -16.82
CA GLU A 69 14.39 -16.32 -17.58
C GLU A 69 13.26 -16.80 -16.65
N GLN A 70 13.62 -17.40 -15.51
CA GLN A 70 12.64 -17.90 -14.53
C GLN A 70 11.85 -16.77 -13.87
N ARG A 71 12.48 -15.61 -13.64
CA ARG A 71 11.79 -14.41 -13.13
C ARG A 71 10.78 -13.87 -14.13
N ALA A 72 11.13 -13.82 -15.41
CA ALA A 72 10.22 -13.40 -16.46
C ALA A 72 9.00 -14.34 -16.57
N GLN A 73 9.22 -15.64 -16.47
CA GLN A 73 8.13 -16.63 -16.44
C GLN A 73 7.23 -16.47 -15.22
N LEU A 74 7.82 -16.25 -14.03
CA LEU A 74 7.05 -16.00 -12.81
C LEU A 74 6.19 -14.72 -12.92
N ASP A 75 6.74 -13.64 -13.47
CA ASP A 75 6.01 -12.38 -13.69
C ASP A 75 4.79 -12.59 -14.58
N ASP A 76 4.94 -13.31 -15.69
CA ASP A 76 3.83 -13.61 -16.61
C ASP A 76 2.72 -14.43 -15.93
N LEU A 77 3.09 -15.47 -15.18
CA LEU A 77 2.13 -16.29 -14.43
C LEU A 77 1.38 -15.48 -13.36
N LEU A 78 2.06 -14.60 -12.62
CA LEU A 78 1.44 -13.74 -11.62
C LEU A 78 0.48 -12.73 -12.26
N ARG A 79 0.82 -12.17 -13.43
CA ARG A 79 -0.09 -11.28 -14.19
C ARG A 79 -1.36 -12.02 -14.60
N GLN A 80 -1.24 -13.23 -15.13
CA GLN A 80 -2.40 -14.05 -15.50
C GLN A 80 -3.28 -14.37 -14.28
N PHE A 81 -2.67 -14.71 -13.14
CA PHE A 81 -3.38 -14.97 -11.89
C PHE A 81 -4.14 -13.74 -11.37
N LEU A 82 -3.49 -12.57 -11.35
CA LEU A 82 -4.13 -11.30 -10.97
C LEU A 82 -5.30 -10.96 -11.88
N HIS A 83 -5.15 -11.16 -13.19
CA HIS A 83 -6.25 -10.96 -14.13
C HIS A 83 -7.43 -11.87 -13.81
N GLY A 84 -7.19 -13.15 -13.49
CA GLY A 84 -8.24 -14.08 -13.07
C GLY A 84 -8.96 -13.66 -11.77
N LEU A 85 -8.23 -13.09 -10.81
CA LEU A 85 -8.80 -12.56 -9.57
C LEU A 85 -9.68 -11.32 -9.80
N GLU A 86 -9.31 -10.42 -10.71
CA GLU A 86 -10.09 -9.21 -11.00
C GLU A 86 -11.37 -9.49 -11.78
N GLN A 87 -11.43 -10.63 -12.48
CA GLN A 87 -12.59 -11.06 -13.27
C GLN A 87 -13.59 -11.92 -12.46
N SER A 88 -13.24 -12.32 -11.23
CA SER A 88 -14.10 -13.09 -10.31
C SER A 88 -14.81 -12.17 -9.31
#